data_AF-A0A7V8FH55-F1
#
_entry.id   AF-A0A7V8FH55-F1
#
_cell.length_a   1.000
_cell.length_b   1.000
_cell.length_c   1.000
_cell.angle_alpha   90.00
_cell.angle_beta   90.00
_cell.angle_gamma   90.00
#
_symmetry.space_group_name_H-M   'P 1'
#
loop_
_entity.id
_entity.type
_entity.pdbx_description
1 polymer ?
#
loop_
_entity_poly.entity_id
_entity_poly.type
_entity_poly.pdbx_seq_one_letter_code
_entity_poly.pdbx_strand_id
1 'polypeptide(L)'
;MAGDYPDCALVTGKQRFEGGRARTFARGDCTRPALAGAPAQIFVAGDSHAMAYVELLQRLALETGSTVSLYGRGGCPQLSLQQWRGAGAGCAGFEAALFDDIGKRARPGDVVVLVSLRVPRLSDQYVLFDAAAQIAGETTGEAREGRAREVAQAIARWRPLAERGVRIVIEAPKPVLPAPPYRCSDAFNAGNAVCRNGLDSTRATMDALRGPMLGSLQQVVDGLPGAVLWDPLPVLCDGVRCPAQRDGRPLYFDGDHLSAQGNRELLPSLLQVVAVPAAAH
;
A
#
# COMPACT_ATOMS: atom_id res chain seq x y z
N MET A 1 -10.54 -15.69 -6.02
CA MET A 1 -11.85 -15.47 -5.37
C MET A 1 -12.66 -16.76 -5.28
N ALA A 2 -13.33 -17.24 -6.34
CA ALA A 2 -14.27 -18.38 -6.26
C ALA A 2 -13.71 -19.69 -5.66
N GLY A 3 -12.42 -20.02 -5.87
CA GLY A 3 -11.81 -21.22 -5.30
C GLY A 3 -11.57 -21.17 -3.78
N ASP A 4 -11.31 -19.99 -3.22
CA ASP A 4 -10.98 -19.83 -1.79
C ASP A 4 -12.19 -19.42 -0.93
N TYR A 5 -13.27 -18.97 -1.60
CA TYR A 5 -14.53 -18.55 -0.99
C TYR A 5 -15.71 -19.08 -1.83
N PRO A 6 -15.89 -20.42 -1.94
CA PRO A 6 -16.90 -21.02 -2.82
C PRO A 6 -18.33 -20.63 -2.44
N ASP A 7 -18.60 -20.39 -1.15
CA ASP A 7 -19.93 -20.09 -0.63
C ASP A 7 -20.17 -18.60 -0.37
N CYS A 8 -19.35 -17.72 -0.98
CA CYS A 8 -19.44 -16.28 -0.74
C CYS A 8 -19.47 -15.47 -2.05
N ALA A 9 -20.44 -14.58 -2.15
CA ALA A 9 -20.55 -13.61 -3.22
C ALA A 9 -19.76 -12.34 -2.88
N LEU A 10 -19.01 -11.84 -3.87
CA LEU A 10 -18.38 -10.53 -3.81
C LEU A 10 -19.22 -9.54 -4.62
N VAL A 11 -19.65 -8.45 -3.99
CA VAL A 11 -20.29 -7.33 -4.66
C VAL A 11 -19.21 -6.29 -5.00
N THR A 12 -19.04 -6.02 -6.29
CA THR A 12 -18.11 -4.98 -6.77
C THR A 12 -18.88 -3.81 -7.37
N GLY A 13 -18.49 -2.59 -7.02
CA GLY A 13 -19.15 -1.37 -7.50
C GLY A 13 -18.19 -0.22 -7.70
N LYS A 14 -18.78 0.97 -7.89
CA LYS A 14 -18.05 2.23 -7.98
C LYS A 14 -18.83 3.32 -7.23
N GLN A 15 -18.13 4.06 -6.38
CA GLN A 15 -18.65 5.26 -5.72
C GLN A 15 -18.16 6.49 -6.47
N ARG A 16 -19.07 7.34 -6.96
CA ARG A 16 -18.70 8.62 -7.58
C ARG A 16 -18.33 9.63 -6.49
N PHE A 17 -17.33 10.45 -6.77
CA PHE A 17 -16.93 11.62 -5.99
C PHE A 17 -16.34 12.66 -6.95
N GLU A 18 -16.13 13.90 -6.51
CA GLU A 18 -15.66 15.01 -7.36
C GLU A 18 -14.36 14.66 -8.14
N GLY A 19 -13.45 13.91 -7.53
CA GLY A 19 -12.17 13.52 -8.11
C GLY A 19 -12.23 12.26 -8.99
N GLY A 20 -13.40 11.66 -9.20
CA GLY A 20 -13.58 10.50 -10.07
C GLY A 20 -14.47 9.39 -9.49
N ARG A 21 -13.95 8.15 -9.50
CA ARG A 21 -14.69 6.97 -9.04
C ARG A 21 -13.82 6.09 -8.15
N ALA A 22 -14.20 5.92 -6.89
CA ALA A 22 -13.61 4.92 -6.03
C ALA A 22 -14.19 3.54 -6.37
N ARG A 23 -13.38 2.50 -6.43
CA ARG A 23 -13.86 1.12 -6.61
C ARG A 23 -14.34 0.60 -5.26
N THR A 24 -15.51 -0.03 -5.21
CA THR A 24 -16.06 -0.58 -3.97
C THR A 24 -16.09 -2.10 -4.01
N PHE A 25 -15.82 -2.71 -2.87
CA PHE A 25 -15.90 -4.14 -2.63
C PHE A 25 -16.70 -4.36 -1.34
N ALA A 26 -17.70 -5.22 -1.41
CA ALA A 26 -18.52 -5.58 -0.25
C ALA A 26 -18.84 -7.06 -0.29
N ARG A 27 -19.08 -7.62 0.90
CA ARG A 27 -19.57 -8.99 1.06
C ARG A 27 -21.05 -9.04 0.68
N GLY A 28 -21.40 -9.94 -0.24
CA GLY A 28 -22.79 -10.32 -0.53
C GLY A 28 -23.22 -11.51 0.33
N ASP A 29 -24.02 -12.40 -0.25
CA ASP A 29 -24.40 -13.66 0.40
C ASP A 29 -23.16 -14.49 0.72
N CYS A 30 -22.96 -14.85 1.98
CA CYS A 30 -21.82 -15.65 2.40
C CYS A 30 -22.12 -16.37 3.71
N THR A 31 -21.97 -17.69 3.72
CA THR A 31 -22.29 -18.56 4.87
C THR A 31 -21.21 -18.53 5.96
N ARG A 32 -19.99 -18.12 5.60
CA ARG A 32 -18.86 -18.04 6.54
C ARG A 32 -19.09 -16.87 7.50
N PRO A 33 -18.81 -16.97 8.82
CA PRO A 33 -18.92 -15.82 9.71
C PRO A 33 -17.96 -14.71 9.28
N ALA A 34 -18.36 -13.46 9.44
CA ALA A 34 -17.47 -12.31 9.29
C ALA A 34 -16.60 -12.15 10.54
N LEU A 35 -15.40 -11.60 10.36
CA LEU A 35 -14.48 -11.33 11.46
C LEU A 35 -15.11 -10.32 12.45
N ALA A 36 -15.23 -10.74 13.71
CA ALA A 36 -15.76 -9.89 14.77
C ALA A 36 -14.86 -8.67 15.02
N GLY A 37 -15.46 -7.52 15.35
CA GLY A 37 -14.72 -6.30 15.65
C GLY A 37 -14.12 -5.60 14.42
N ALA A 38 -14.48 -6.02 13.21
CA ALA A 38 -14.09 -5.31 12.01
C ALA A 38 -14.83 -3.96 11.85
N PRO A 39 -14.19 -2.95 11.23
CA PRO A 39 -14.84 -1.67 10.93
C PRO A 39 -15.97 -1.83 9.90
N ALA A 40 -16.95 -0.94 9.92
CA ALA A 40 -18.00 -0.92 8.90
C ALA A 40 -17.44 -0.51 7.54
N GLN A 41 -16.62 0.54 7.50
CA GLN A 41 -15.99 1.06 6.30
C GLN A 41 -14.46 0.96 6.38
N ILE A 42 -13.84 0.53 5.30
CA ILE A 42 -12.39 0.62 5.09
C ILE A 42 -12.14 1.44 3.82
N PHE A 43 -11.54 2.61 3.99
CA PHE A 43 -11.13 3.47 2.88
C PHE A 43 -9.67 3.18 2.56
N VAL A 44 -9.33 2.92 1.30
CA VAL A 44 -7.95 2.68 0.89
C VAL A 44 -7.57 3.75 -0.11
N ALA A 45 -6.51 4.50 0.16
CA ALA A 45 -6.14 5.67 -0.60
C ALA A 45 -4.66 5.63 -1.00
N GLY A 46 -4.37 5.94 -2.27
CA GLY A 46 -3.00 5.89 -2.76
C GLY A 46 -2.83 5.97 -4.27
N ASP A 47 -1.63 5.61 -4.70
CA ASP A 47 -1.23 5.59 -6.11
C ASP A 47 -1.49 4.21 -6.77
N SER A 48 -0.69 3.83 -7.76
CA SER A 48 -0.76 2.52 -8.40
C SER A 48 -0.50 1.36 -7.43
N HIS A 49 0.19 1.60 -6.31
CA HIS A 49 0.41 0.60 -5.26
C HIS A 49 -0.89 0.25 -4.53
N ALA A 50 -1.74 1.23 -4.24
CA ALA A 50 -3.08 0.97 -3.72
C ALA A 50 -3.93 0.22 -4.76
N MET A 51 -3.79 0.58 -6.04
CA MET A 51 -4.51 -0.08 -7.13
C MET A 51 -4.05 -1.52 -7.38
N ALA A 52 -2.80 -1.86 -7.04
CA ALA A 52 -2.29 -3.22 -7.10
C ALA A 52 -2.90 -4.13 -6.02
N TYR A 53 -3.59 -3.57 -5.01
CA TYR A 53 -4.11 -4.33 -3.87
C TYR A 53 -5.49 -4.96 -4.09
N VAL A 54 -6.01 -4.95 -5.31
CA VAL A 54 -7.38 -5.39 -5.61
C VAL A 54 -7.71 -6.78 -5.07
N GLU A 55 -6.83 -7.77 -5.28
CA GLU A 55 -7.05 -9.14 -4.78
C GLU A 55 -7.13 -9.17 -3.24
N LEU A 56 -6.28 -8.39 -2.56
CA LEU A 56 -6.29 -8.28 -1.11
C LEU A 56 -7.58 -7.59 -0.64
N LEU A 57 -7.95 -6.47 -1.23
CA LEU A 57 -9.12 -5.67 -0.84
C LEU A 57 -10.45 -6.40 -1.06
N GLN A 58 -10.56 -7.20 -2.11
CA GLN A 58 -11.72 -8.05 -2.34
C GLN A 58 -11.88 -9.10 -1.23
N ARG A 59 -10.78 -9.75 -0.86
CA ARG A 59 -10.77 -10.74 0.22
C ARG A 59 -11.00 -10.11 1.57
N LEU A 60 -10.43 -8.93 1.80
CA LEU A 60 -10.66 -8.16 3.00
C LEU A 60 -12.16 -7.93 3.23
N ALA A 61 -12.89 -7.46 2.20
CA ALA A 61 -14.33 -7.29 2.28
C ALA A 61 -15.07 -8.60 2.63
N LEU A 62 -14.65 -9.74 2.05
CA LEU A 62 -15.24 -11.05 2.36
C LEU A 62 -14.92 -11.55 3.77
N GLU A 63 -13.71 -11.32 4.27
CA GLU A 63 -13.30 -11.78 5.62
C GLU A 63 -13.93 -10.91 6.71
N THR A 64 -14.00 -9.59 6.49
CA THR A 64 -14.45 -8.64 7.52
C THR A 64 -15.94 -8.30 7.45
N GLY A 65 -16.57 -8.45 6.29
CA GLY A 65 -17.91 -7.89 6.03
C GLY A 65 -17.93 -6.36 5.88
N SER A 66 -16.77 -5.70 5.93
CA SER A 66 -16.65 -4.26 5.71
C SER A 66 -16.94 -3.90 4.25
N THR A 67 -17.46 -2.69 4.02
CA THR A 67 -17.38 -2.08 2.68
C THR A 67 -16.01 -1.45 2.49
N VAL A 68 -15.25 -1.97 1.53
CA VAL A 68 -13.93 -1.46 1.18
C VAL A 68 -14.03 -0.51 -0.01
N SER A 69 -13.53 0.72 0.12
CA SER A 69 -13.54 1.74 -0.95
C SER A 69 -12.11 2.12 -1.34
N LEU A 70 -11.70 1.77 -2.56
CA LEU A 70 -10.38 2.06 -3.11
C LEU A 70 -10.38 3.36 -3.94
N TYR A 71 -9.68 4.36 -3.45
CA TYR A 71 -9.36 5.63 -4.10
C TYR A 71 -7.93 5.57 -4.64
N GLY A 72 -7.78 5.15 -5.88
CA GLY A 72 -6.48 4.98 -6.52
C GLY A 72 -6.32 5.89 -7.73
N ARG A 73 -5.20 6.61 -7.82
CA ARG A 73 -4.77 7.31 -9.03
C ARG A 73 -3.26 7.19 -9.19
N GLY A 74 -2.81 6.55 -10.28
CA GLY A 74 -1.39 6.38 -10.57
C GLY A 74 -0.63 7.71 -10.50
N GLY A 75 0.51 7.71 -9.79
CA GLY A 75 1.33 8.91 -9.57
C GLY A 75 0.80 9.90 -8.52
N CYS A 76 -0.33 9.61 -7.85
CA CYS A 76 -0.88 10.46 -6.77
C CYS A 76 -0.86 9.73 -5.41
N PRO A 77 0.34 9.60 -4.80
CA PRO A 77 0.52 8.91 -3.53
C PRO A 77 -0.16 9.64 -2.37
N GLN A 78 -0.63 8.90 -1.38
CA GLN A 78 -0.97 9.45 -0.07
C GLN A 78 0.23 9.24 0.86
N LEU A 79 0.94 10.33 1.16
CA LEU A 79 2.22 10.32 1.90
C LEU A 79 3.28 9.44 1.18
N SER A 80 4.01 10.07 0.26
CA SER A 80 5.02 9.37 -0.56
C SER A 80 6.39 9.33 0.10
N LEU A 81 6.73 10.36 0.88
CA LEU A 81 8.08 10.64 1.36
C LEU A 81 9.11 10.85 0.22
N GLN A 82 8.65 11.09 -1.00
CA GLN A 82 9.44 11.23 -2.21
C GLN A 82 9.08 12.47 -3.04
N GLN A 83 8.20 13.37 -2.57
CA GLN A 83 7.77 14.57 -3.32
C GLN A 83 8.94 15.52 -3.65
N TRP A 84 10.02 15.47 -2.86
CA TRP A 84 11.24 16.22 -3.13
C TRP A 84 11.92 15.82 -4.45
N ARG A 85 11.62 14.62 -4.98
CA ARG A 85 12.05 14.16 -6.31
C ARG A 85 11.17 14.69 -7.45
N GLY A 86 10.12 15.44 -7.11
CA GLY A 86 9.10 15.95 -8.02
C GLY A 86 7.70 15.46 -7.64
N ALA A 87 6.78 16.39 -7.39
CA ALA A 87 5.38 16.04 -7.19
C ALA A 87 4.70 15.66 -8.52
N GLY A 88 3.83 14.65 -8.49
CA GLY A 88 3.02 14.27 -9.64
C GLY A 88 2.13 15.43 -10.10
N ALA A 89 2.27 15.85 -11.36
CA ALA A 89 1.43 16.90 -11.91
C ALA A 89 -0.05 16.48 -11.87
N GLY A 90 -0.91 17.38 -11.39
CA GLY A 90 -2.37 17.19 -11.42
C GLY A 90 -2.96 16.32 -10.31
N CYS A 91 -2.23 16.06 -9.21
CA CYS A 91 -2.75 15.31 -8.07
C CYS A 91 -3.58 16.15 -7.08
N ALA A 92 -3.29 17.45 -6.95
CA ALA A 92 -3.91 18.32 -5.94
C ALA A 92 -5.45 18.28 -5.92
N GLY A 93 -6.10 18.34 -7.10
CA GLY A 93 -7.55 18.27 -7.20
C GLY A 93 -8.13 16.91 -6.82
N PHE A 94 -7.43 15.82 -7.18
CA PHE A 94 -7.84 14.47 -6.79
C PHE A 94 -7.68 14.26 -5.29
N GLU A 95 -6.56 14.70 -4.71
CA GLU A 95 -6.30 14.62 -3.28
C GLU A 95 -7.37 15.39 -2.50
N ALA A 96 -7.63 16.65 -2.84
CA ALA A 96 -8.68 17.44 -2.18
C ALA A 96 -10.05 16.74 -2.23
N ALA A 97 -10.47 16.28 -3.40
CA ALA A 97 -11.74 15.59 -3.56
C ALA A 97 -11.81 14.25 -2.80
N LEU A 98 -10.70 13.51 -2.72
CA LEU A 98 -10.57 12.28 -1.95
C LEU A 98 -10.75 12.57 -0.45
N PHE A 99 -10.06 13.58 0.07
CA PHE A 99 -10.17 13.99 1.47
C PHE A 99 -11.59 14.41 1.82
N ASP A 100 -12.24 15.19 0.97
CA ASP A 100 -13.61 15.63 1.18
C ASP A 100 -14.60 14.46 1.20
N ASP A 101 -14.46 13.50 0.29
CA ASP A 101 -15.35 12.33 0.23
C ASP A 101 -15.16 11.42 1.45
N ILE A 102 -13.92 11.08 1.81
CA ILE A 102 -13.65 10.29 3.03
C ILE A 102 -14.14 11.07 4.27
N GLY A 103 -13.90 12.38 4.32
CA GLY A 103 -14.37 13.28 5.38
C GLY A 103 -15.87 13.18 5.65
N LYS A 104 -16.67 13.21 4.58
CA LYS A 104 -18.14 13.12 4.63
C LYS A 104 -18.64 11.74 5.03
N ARG A 105 -17.97 10.67 4.56
CA ARG A 105 -18.45 9.28 4.73
C ARG A 105 -17.94 8.59 5.98
N ALA A 106 -16.69 8.84 6.39
CA ALA A 106 -16.09 8.16 7.52
C ALA A 106 -16.79 8.52 8.84
N ARG A 107 -16.89 7.52 9.73
CA ARG A 107 -17.46 7.58 11.07
C ARG A 107 -16.43 7.08 12.10
N PRO A 108 -16.59 7.42 13.40
CA PRO A 108 -15.74 6.86 14.43
C PRO A 108 -15.73 5.32 14.37
N GLY A 109 -14.56 4.71 14.46
CA GLY A 109 -14.36 3.26 14.31
C GLY A 109 -14.08 2.78 12.88
N ASP A 110 -14.28 3.61 11.85
CA ASP A 110 -13.85 3.29 10.48
C ASP A 110 -12.33 3.38 10.32
N VAL A 111 -11.79 2.77 9.25
CA VAL A 111 -10.35 2.72 8.97
C VAL A 111 -10.02 3.38 7.63
N VAL A 112 -8.95 4.17 7.59
CA VAL A 112 -8.30 4.61 6.35
C VAL A 112 -6.92 3.97 6.22
N VAL A 113 -6.66 3.26 5.12
CA VAL A 113 -5.38 2.62 4.81
C VAL A 113 -4.66 3.40 3.70
N LEU A 114 -3.45 3.90 3.99
CA LEU A 114 -2.64 4.69 3.06
C LEU A 114 -1.57 3.83 2.40
N VAL A 115 -1.68 3.58 1.10
CA VAL A 115 -0.81 2.66 0.34
C VAL A 115 -0.15 3.39 -0.82
N SER A 116 1.18 3.53 -0.80
CA SER A 116 1.91 4.35 -1.79
C SER A 116 3.28 3.74 -2.07
N LEU A 117 3.90 4.10 -3.20
CA LEU A 117 5.34 3.86 -3.41
C LEU A 117 6.15 4.84 -2.55
N ARG A 118 6.83 4.32 -1.52
CA ARG A 118 7.54 5.13 -0.51
C ARG A 118 9.05 5.04 -0.55
N VAL A 119 9.59 4.24 -1.45
CA VAL A 119 11.03 4.09 -1.71
C VAL A 119 11.27 4.25 -3.21
N PRO A 120 12.48 4.65 -3.63
CA PRO A 120 12.78 4.73 -5.04
C PRO A 120 12.80 3.35 -5.69
N ARG A 121 12.50 3.30 -6.99
CA ARG A 121 12.57 2.08 -7.79
C ARG A 121 14.01 1.63 -8.02
N LEU A 122 14.21 0.31 -8.04
CA LEU A 122 15.44 -0.32 -8.53
C LEU A 122 15.32 -0.76 -9.99
N SER A 123 14.10 -0.93 -10.49
CA SER A 123 13.81 -1.14 -11.89
C SER A 123 12.45 -0.56 -12.27
N ASP A 124 12.27 -0.27 -13.55
CA ASP A 124 10.97 -0.22 -14.17
C ASP A 124 10.90 -1.22 -15.35
N GLN A 125 9.83 -1.12 -16.12
CA GLN A 125 9.57 -1.91 -17.32
C GLN A 125 10.67 -1.90 -18.41
N TYR A 126 11.57 -0.92 -18.43
CA TYR A 126 12.61 -0.75 -19.45
C TYR A 126 13.98 -0.34 -18.86
N VAL A 127 14.01 0.25 -17.67
CA VAL A 127 15.19 0.88 -17.08
C VAL A 127 15.58 0.17 -15.79
N LEU A 128 16.89 0.00 -15.60
CA LEU A 128 17.46 -0.41 -14.32
C LEU A 128 18.09 0.81 -13.66
N PHE A 129 17.78 0.99 -12.37
CA PHE A 129 18.34 2.06 -11.57
C PHE A 129 19.49 1.53 -10.73
N ASP A 130 20.52 2.35 -10.54
CA ASP A 130 21.65 1.98 -9.69
C ASP A 130 21.22 2.00 -8.21
N ALA A 131 21.27 0.83 -7.56
CA ALA A 131 20.80 0.69 -6.19
C ALA A 131 21.61 1.53 -5.20
N ALA A 132 22.93 1.63 -5.39
CA ALA A 132 23.80 2.42 -4.53
C ALA A 132 23.46 3.92 -4.63
N ALA A 133 23.23 4.43 -5.84
CA ALA A 133 22.80 5.80 -6.08
C ALA A 133 21.42 6.08 -5.49
N GLN A 134 20.47 5.13 -5.59
CA GLN A 134 19.15 5.29 -4.97
C GLN A 134 19.24 5.38 -3.45
N ILE A 135 20.01 4.50 -2.82
CA ILE A 135 20.25 4.51 -1.37
C ILE A 135 20.96 5.82 -0.95
N ALA A 136 22.01 6.22 -1.66
CA ALA A 136 22.74 7.45 -1.38
C ALA A 136 21.81 8.68 -1.45
N GLY A 137 20.94 8.73 -2.48
CA GLY A 137 19.95 9.79 -2.66
C GLY A 137 19.02 9.98 -1.45
N GLU A 138 18.64 8.90 -0.78
CA GLU A 138 17.75 8.96 0.39
C GLU A 138 18.41 9.57 1.64
N THR A 139 19.73 9.64 1.67
CA THR A 139 20.51 10.16 2.81
C THR A 139 20.89 11.64 2.68
N THR A 140 20.61 12.26 1.54
CA THR A 140 20.94 13.66 1.28
C THR A 140 20.20 14.63 2.21
N GLY A 141 20.71 15.86 2.33
CA GLY A 141 20.02 16.94 3.06
C GLY A 141 18.64 17.23 2.48
N GLU A 142 18.56 17.38 1.16
CA GLU A 142 17.30 17.63 0.44
C GLU A 142 16.26 16.54 0.68
N ALA A 143 16.66 15.27 0.63
CA ALA A 143 15.75 14.15 0.91
C ALA A 143 15.22 14.18 2.34
N ARG A 144 16.08 14.49 3.33
CA ARG A 144 15.67 14.61 4.74
C ARG A 144 14.67 15.76 4.94
N GLU A 145 14.96 16.93 4.39
CA GLU A 145 14.07 18.09 4.48
C GLU A 145 12.75 17.86 3.74
N GLY A 146 12.82 17.24 2.56
CA GLY A 146 11.66 16.84 1.76
C GLY A 146 10.71 15.94 2.54
N ARG A 147 11.25 14.88 3.14
CA ARG A 147 10.47 13.98 4.00
C ARG A 147 9.89 14.69 5.21
N ALA A 148 10.67 15.54 5.89
CA ALA A 148 10.17 16.30 7.04
C ALA A 148 8.99 17.22 6.67
N ARG A 149 9.02 17.86 5.49
CA ARG A 149 7.89 18.63 4.96
C ARG A 149 6.65 17.75 4.72
N GLU A 150 6.82 16.59 4.09
CA GLU A 150 5.71 15.65 3.88
C GLU A 150 5.13 15.09 5.19
N VAL A 151 5.97 14.84 6.20
CA VAL A 151 5.51 14.42 7.55
C VAL A 151 4.56 15.45 8.13
N ALA A 152 4.96 16.73 8.17
CA ALA A 152 4.12 17.81 8.70
C ALA A 152 2.81 17.95 7.91
N GLN A 153 2.88 17.87 6.58
CA GLN A 153 1.70 17.94 5.72
C GLN A 153 0.74 16.77 5.94
N ALA A 154 1.25 15.54 6.03
CA ALA A 154 0.42 14.36 6.26
C ALA A 154 -0.25 14.38 7.63
N ILE A 155 0.46 14.80 8.68
CA ILE A 155 -0.12 14.98 10.01
C ILE A 155 -1.26 16.00 9.94
N ALA A 156 -1.01 17.20 9.40
CA ALA A 156 -2.03 18.24 9.28
C ALA A 156 -3.26 17.77 8.47
N ARG A 157 -3.02 16.95 7.45
CA ARG A 157 -4.05 16.43 6.55
C ARG A 157 -4.96 15.39 7.19
N TRP A 158 -4.38 14.43 7.90
CA TRP A 158 -5.12 13.27 8.43
C TRP A 158 -5.60 13.44 9.88
N ARG A 159 -5.00 14.38 10.64
CA ARG A 159 -5.36 14.65 12.04
C ARG A 159 -6.86 14.90 12.26
N PRO A 160 -7.58 15.69 11.44
CA PRO A 160 -9.01 15.91 11.66
C PRO A 160 -9.87 14.63 11.59
N LEU A 161 -9.45 13.63 10.82
CA LEU A 161 -10.12 12.32 10.80
C LEU A 161 -9.74 11.47 12.00
N ALA A 162 -8.45 11.44 12.35
CA ALA A 162 -7.94 10.71 13.50
C ALA A 162 -8.60 11.18 14.81
N GLU A 163 -8.74 12.49 15.01
CA GLU A 163 -9.41 13.09 16.18
C GLU A 163 -10.90 12.78 16.25
N ARG A 164 -11.54 12.46 15.12
CA ARG A 164 -12.92 11.98 15.05
C ARG A 164 -13.05 10.46 15.31
N GLY A 165 -11.96 9.79 15.69
CA GLY A 165 -11.94 8.36 15.94
C GLY A 165 -11.86 7.49 14.69
N VAL A 166 -11.49 8.05 13.53
CA VAL A 166 -11.17 7.27 12.32
C VAL A 166 -9.72 6.80 12.42
N ARG A 167 -9.49 5.50 12.35
CA ARG A 167 -8.14 4.96 12.50
C ARG A 167 -7.35 5.06 11.19
N ILE A 168 -6.16 5.64 11.24
CA ILE A 168 -5.28 5.75 10.08
C ILE A 168 -4.22 4.64 10.11
N VAL A 169 -4.25 3.75 9.13
CA VAL A 169 -3.26 2.69 8.91
C VAL A 169 -2.31 3.13 7.79
N ILE A 170 -1.03 3.21 8.08
CA ILE A 170 -0.02 3.64 7.12
C ILE A 170 0.81 2.43 6.71
N GLU A 171 0.91 2.15 5.41
CA GLU A 171 1.72 1.04 4.91
C GLU A 171 3.22 1.44 4.90
N ALA A 172 4.07 0.64 5.54
CA ALA A 172 5.52 0.75 5.41
C ALA A 172 5.99 0.31 4.00
N PRO A 173 7.15 0.76 3.50
CA PRO A 173 7.51 0.53 2.10
C PRO A 173 7.77 -0.96 1.81
N LYS A 174 6.94 -1.62 1.00
CA LYS A 174 7.18 -3.00 0.54
C LYS A 174 8.45 -3.11 -0.33
N PRO A 175 8.98 -4.33 -0.57
CA PRO A 175 10.13 -4.52 -1.45
C PRO A 175 9.94 -3.93 -2.84
N VAL A 176 11.03 -3.40 -3.37
CA VAL A 176 11.23 -3.09 -4.79
C VAL A 176 12.30 -4.03 -5.34
N LEU A 177 12.11 -4.49 -6.57
CA LEU A 177 12.91 -5.52 -7.21
C LEU A 177 13.90 -4.92 -8.22
N PRO A 178 15.10 -5.50 -8.34
CA PRO A 178 16.13 -4.98 -9.23
C PRO A 178 15.91 -5.33 -10.71
N ALA A 179 14.87 -6.09 -11.04
CA ALA A 179 14.34 -6.27 -12.39
C ALA A 179 12.82 -6.59 -12.35
N PRO A 180 12.05 -6.31 -13.43
CA PRO A 180 10.60 -6.53 -13.46
C PRO A 180 10.23 -8.00 -13.77
N PRO A 181 9.59 -8.75 -12.84
CA PRO A 181 9.27 -10.17 -13.02
C PRO A 181 8.51 -10.52 -14.29
N TYR A 182 7.47 -9.76 -14.68
CA TYR A 182 6.69 -10.07 -15.89
C TYR A 182 7.52 -10.04 -17.19
N ARG A 183 8.71 -9.43 -17.19
CA ARG A 183 9.62 -9.39 -18.36
C ARG A 183 10.75 -10.40 -18.29
N CYS A 184 10.87 -11.15 -17.20
CA CYS A 184 12.10 -11.86 -16.88
C CYS A 184 11.86 -13.27 -16.34
N SER A 185 10.61 -13.65 -16.04
CA SER A 185 10.27 -14.92 -15.41
C SER A 185 10.18 -16.10 -16.37
N ASP A 186 9.94 -15.86 -17.67
CA ASP A 186 9.91 -16.92 -18.68
C ASP A 186 11.27 -17.13 -19.37
N ALA A 187 11.50 -18.35 -19.86
CA ALA A 187 12.77 -18.75 -20.45
C ALA A 187 13.15 -17.96 -21.72
N PHE A 188 12.17 -17.46 -22.47
CA PHE A 188 12.43 -16.68 -23.68
C PHE A 188 12.93 -15.28 -23.32
N ASN A 189 12.34 -14.65 -22.30
CA ASN A 189 12.65 -13.28 -21.91
C ASN A 189 13.76 -13.16 -20.84
N ALA A 190 14.13 -14.24 -20.14
CA ALA A 190 15.12 -14.21 -19.06
C ALA A 190 16.50 -13.64 -19.48
N GLY A 191 16.86 -13.71 -20.77
CA GLY A 191 18.09 -13.16 -21.32
C GLY A 191 18.05 -11.66 -21.65
N ASN A 192 16.92 -10.98 -21.48
CA ASN A 192 16.81 -9.55 -21.79
C ASN A 192 17.74 -8.71 -20.88
N ALA A 193 18.28 -7.62 -21.43
CA ALA A 193 19.20 -6.73 -20.71
C ALA A 193 18.59 -6.11 -19.43
N VAL A 194 17.27 -5.98 -19.37
CA VAL A 194 16.53 -5.50 -18.19
C VAL A 194 16.49 -6.53 -17.05
N CYS A 195 16.86 -7.79 -17.30
CA CYS A 195 16.85 -8.87 -16.31
C CYS A 195 18.21 -9.07 -15.63
N ARG A 196 19.25 -8.34 -16.06
CA ARG A 196 20.66 -8.59 -15.68
C ARG A 196 20.98 -8.49 -14.19
N ASN A 197 20.16 -7.76 -13.41
CA ASN A 197 20.36 -7.62 -11.97
C ASN A 197 19.67 -8.73 -11.15
N GLY A 198 19.01 -9.69 -11.80
CA GLY A 198 18.20 -10.71 -11.14
C GLY A 198 16.85 -10.17 -10.67
N LEU A 199 15.99 -11.09 -10.21
CA LEU A 199 14.62 -10.78 -9.80
C LEU A 199 14.49 -10.51 -8.30
N ASP A 200 15.35 -11.11 -7.48
CA ASP A 200 15.25 -11.02 -6.04
C ASP A 200 16.01 -9.80 -5.53
N SER A 201 15.38 -9.04 -4.62
CA SER A 201 16.08 -8.02 -3.84
C SER A 201 16.70 -8.66 -2.59
N THR A 202 17.59 -7.94 -1.91
CA THR A 202 18.15 -8.40 -0.63
C THR A 202 17.47 -7.70 0.53
N ARG A 203 17.42 -8.38 1.68
CA ARG A 203 16.94 -7.79 2.93
C ARG A 203 17.75 -6.54 3.29
N ALA A 204 19.08 -6.61 3.14
CA ALA A 204 19.98 -5.49 3.41
C ALA A 204 19.69 -4.27 2.53
N THR A 205 19.48 -4.46 1.22
CA THR A 205 19.12 -3.39 0.28
C THR A 205 17.79 -2.75 0.68
N MET A 206 16.78 -3.57 1.01
CA MET A 206 15.48 -3.05 1.42
C MET A 206 15.52 -2.32 2.76
N ASP A 207 16.26 -2.82 3.74
CA ASP A 207 16.42 -2.15 5.04
C ASP A 207 17.13 -0.80 4.86
N ALA A 208 18.14 -0.71 3.99
CA ALA A 208 18.84 0.54 3.68
C ALA A 208 17.92 1.58 3.00
N LEU A 209 17.11 1.16 2.03
CA LEU A 209 16.11 2.03 1.38
C LEU A 209 15.01 2.47 2.35
N ARG A 210 14.56 1.58 3.23
CA ARG A 210 13.44 1.80 4.13
C ARG A 210 13.79 2.60 5.37
N GLY A 211 15.01 2.48 5.89
CA GLY A 211 15.44 3.09 7.16
C GLY A 211 15.03 4.57 7.28
N PRO A 212 15.36 5.44 6.30
CA PRO A 212 14.97 6.85 6.36
C PRO A 212 13.45 7.08 6.29
N MET A 213 12.70 6.18 5.65
CA MET A 213 11.23 6.27 5.56
C MET A 213 10.57 5.89 6.87
N LEU A 214 11.01 4.80 7.49
CA LEU A 214 10.39 4.26 8.70
C LEU A 214 10.39 5.29 9.83
N GLY A 215 11.48 6.03 10.01
CA GLY A 215 11.54 7.13 10.99
C GLY A 215 10.54 8.25 10.71
N SER A 216 10.35 8.62 9.44
CA SER A 216 9.36 9.63 9.04
C SER A 216 7.92 9.12 9.17
N LEU A 217 7.65 7.87 8.81
CA LEU A 217 6.32 7.26 8.97
C LEU A 217 5.95 7.12 10.45
N GLN A 218 6.91 6.79 11.33
CA GLN A 218 6.67 6.74 12.76
C GLN A 218 6.29 8.12 13.32
N GLN A 219 6.95 9.20 12.88
CA GLN A 219 6.55 10.56 13.27
C GLN A 219 5.10 10.89 12.85
N VAL A 220 4.66 10.42 11.67
CA VAL A 220 3.27 10.60 11.25
C VAL A 220 2.32 9.79 12.13
N VAL A 221 2.66 8.54 12.45
CA VAL A 221 1.88 7.70 13.37
C VAL A 221 1.75 8.36 14.75
N ASP A 222 2.86 8.82 15.33
CA ASP A 222 2.87 9.49 16.63
C ASP A 222 2.09 10.81 16.61
N GLY A 223 2.03 11.47 15.46
CA GLY A 223 1.27 12.70 15.24
C GLY A 223 -0.24 12.51 15.07
N LEU A 224 -0.73 11.27 14.90
CA LEU A 224 -2.11 10.97 14.57
C LEU A 224 -2.74 10.02 15.63
N PRO A 225 -3.76 10.46 16.39
CA PRO A 225 -4.42 9.62 17.39
C PRO A 225 -4.88 8.26 16.83
N GLY A 226 -4.46 7.18 17.49
CA GLY A 226 -4.84 5.80 17.13
C GLY A 226 -4.25 5.27 15.82
N ALA A 227 -3.44 6.05 15.11
CA ALA A 227 -2.80 5.60 13.87
C ALA A 227 -1.80 4.47 14.14
N VAL A 228 -1.54 3.67 13.11
CA VAL A 228 -0.60 2.55 13.18
C VAL A 228 0.17 2.37 11.89
N LEU A 229 1.38 1.82 12.00
CA LEU A 229 2.18 1.38 10.88
C LEU A 229 1.89 -0.11 10.61
N TRP A 230 1.49 -0.44 9.38
CA TRP A 230 1.41 -1.81 8.90
C TRP A 230 2.62 -2.09 8.02
N ASP A 231 3.40 -3.14 8.36
CA ASP A 231 4.63 -3.47 7.64
C ASP A 231 4.52 -4.78 6.82
N PRO A 232 4.46 -4.69 5.48
CA PRO A 232 4.46 -5.87 4.60
C PRO A 232 5.80 -6.63 4.53
N LEU A 233 6.93 -6.01 4.88
CA LEU A 233 8.27 -6.58 4.61
C LEU A 233 8.50 -7.95 5.26
N PRO A 234 8.14 -8.19 6.55
CA PRO A 234 8.37 -9.49 7.17
C PRO A 234 7.59 -10.65 6.53
N VAL A 235 6.51 -10.34 5.81
CA VAL A 235 5.75 -11.35 5.05
C VAL A 235 6.39 -11.60 3.68
N LEU A 236 6.89 -10.55 3.04
CA LEU A 236 7.39 -10.60 1.66
C LEU A 236 8.88 -10.93 1.57
N CYS A 237 9.63 -10.86 2.67
CA CYS A 237 11.06 -11.17 2.73
C CYS A 237 11.35 -12.21 3.81
N ASP A 238 12.43 -12.97 3.62
CA ASP A 238 13.09 -13.70 4.69
C ASP A 238 14.19 -12.84 5.34
N GLY A 239 15.05 -13.44 6.17
CA GLY A 239 16.14 -12.74 6.85
C GLY A 239 17.25 -12.23 5.92
N VAL A 240 17.30 -12.69 4.67
CA VAL A 240 18.39 -12.44 3.72
C VAL A 240 17.89 -11.88 2.39
N ARG A 241 16.75 -12.36 1.89
CA ARG A 241 16.22 -12.07 0.56
C ARG A 241 14.77 -11.58 0.62
N CYS A 242 14.45 -10.78 -0.38
CA CYS A 242 13.10 -10.37 -0.72
C CYS A 242 12.80 -10.95 -2.10
N PRO A 243 12.30 -12.20 -2.18
CA PRO A 243 12.20 -12.90 -3.44
C PRO A 243 11.06 -12.36 -4.32
N ALA A 244 11.24 -12.43 -5.64
CA ALA A 244 10.18 -12.08 -6.59
C ALA A 244 9.05 -13.12 -6.64
N GLN A 245 9.34 -14.36 -6.21
CA GLN A 245 8.41 -15.48 -6.19
C GLN A 245 8.64 -16.37 -4.96
N ARG A 246 7.59 -17.07 -4.55
CA ARG A 246 7.63 -18.08 -3.48
C ARG A 246 6.92 -19.33 -3.97
N ASP A 247 7.58 -20.48 -3.87
CA ASP A 247 7.05 -21.78 -4.32
C ASP A 247 6.55 -21.76 -5.77
N GLY A 248 7.31 -21.11 -6.66
CA GLY A 248 6.98 -20.97 -8.09
C GLY A 248 5.81 -20.02 -8.38
N ARG A 249 5.31 -19.28 -7.38
CA ARG A 249 4.24 -18.30 -7.54
C ARG A 249 4.80 -16.87 -7.42
N PRO A 250 4.52 -15.98 -8.38
CA PRO A 250 5.07 -14.63 -8.37
C PRO A 250 4.48 -13.82 -7.22
N LEU A 251 5.28 -13.18 -6.37
CA LEU A 251 4.81 -12.23 -5.36
C LEU A 251 4.54 -10.84 -5.95
N TYR A 252 5.20 -10.52 -7.05
CA TYR A 252 5.14 -9.24 -7.74
C TYR A 252 4.75 -9.41 -9.20
N PHE A 253 4.05 -8.41 -9.74
CA PHE A 253 3.79 -8.30 -11.17
C PHE A 253 5.02 -7.73 -11.88
N ASP A 254 5.50 -6.57 -11.42
CA ASP A 254 6.67 -5.87 -11.94
C ASP A 254 7.66 -5.53 -10.81
N GLY A 255 8.50 -4.51 -11.00
CA GLY A 255 9.52 -4.12 -10.03
C GLY A 255 8.99 -3.66 -8.67
N ASP A 256 7.70 -3.34 -8.52
CA ASP A 256 7.18 -2.73 -7.30
C ASP A 256 5.70 -3.02 -6.98
N HIS A 257 4.91 -3.46 -7.97
CA HIS A 257 3.50 -3.81 -7.78
C HIS A 257 3.33 -5.29 -7.40
N LEU A 258 2.53 -5.56 -6.37
CA LEU A 258 2.22 -6.93 -5.97
C LEU A 258 1.37 -7.66 -7.02
N SER A 259 1.62 -8.96 -7.14
CA SER A 259 0.75 -9.87 -7.86
C SER A 259 -0.48 -10.22 -7.02
N ALA A 260 -1.44 -10.96 -7.60
CA ALA A 260 -2.52 -11.56 -6.83
C ALA A 260 -2.03 -12.50 -5.71
N GLN A 261 -0.93 -13.24 -5.92
CA GLN A 261 -0.38 -14.11 -4.87
C GLN A 261 0.26 -13.30 -3.74
N GLY A 262 1.06 -12.27 -4.03
CA GLY A 262 1.63 -11.41 -2.99
C GLY A 262 0.54 -10.74 -2.14
N ASN A 263 -0.55 -10.34 -2.78
CA ASN A 263 -1.75 -9.85 -2.10
C ASN A 263 -2.39 -10.87 -1.14
N ARG A 264 -2.42 -12.15 -1.51
CA ARG A 264 -2.96 -13.22 -0.64
C ARG A 264 -2.11 -13.41 0.61
N GLU A 265 -0.79 -13.33 0.48
CA GLU A 265 0.13 -13.50 1.61
C GLU A 265 0.04 -12.35 2.60
N LEU A 266 -0.25 -11.14 2.12
CA LEU A 266 -0.43 -9.96 2.97
C LEU A 266 -1.78 -9.86 3.69
N LEU A 267 -2.79 -10.60 3.24
CA LEU A 267 -4.14 -10.50 3.82
C LEU A 267 -4.16 -10.76 5.34
N PRO A 268 -3.53 -11.82 5.89
CA PRO A 268 -3.56 -12.07 7.33
C PRO A 268 -2.96 -10.93 8.16
N SER A 269 -1.86 -10.32 7.69
CA SER A 269 -1.22 -9.23 8.44
C SER A 269 -2.04 -7.94 8.38
N LEU A 270 -2.71 -7.64 7.24
CA LEU A 270 -3.62 -6.50 7.19
C LEU A 270 -4.84 -6.71 8.09
N LEU A 271 -5.43 -7.91 8.11
CA LEU A 271 -6.57 -8.24 8.97
C LEU A 271 -6.26 -7.96 10.45
N GLN A 272 -5.09 -8.35 10.93
CA GLN A 272 -4.65 -8.08 12.31
C GLN A 272 -4.62 -6.59 12.64
N VAL A 273 -4.28 -5.76 11.65
CA VAL A 273 -4.15 -4.31 11.86
C VAL A 273 -5.51 -3.62 11.77
N VAL A 274 -6.40 -4.02 10.86
CA VAL A 274 -7.68 -3.33 10.66
C VAL A 274 -8.80 -3.82 11.58
N ALA A 275 -8.77 -5.07 12.03
CA ALA A 275 -9.82 -5.69 12.86
C ALA A 275 -9.49 -5.64 14.36
N VAL A 276 -9.16 -4.46 14.87
CA VAL A 276 -8.96 -4.26 16.32
C VAL A 276 -10.29 -3.89 16.95
N PRO A 277 -10.73 -4.57 18.04
CA PRO A 277 -11.95 -4.21 18.74
C PRO A 277 -11.92 -2.74 19.14
N ALA A 278 -13.03 -2.02 18.96
CA ALA A 278 -13.17 -0.68 19.52
C ALA A 278 -12.82 -0.75 21.02
N ALA A 279 -11.87 0.08 21.47
CA ALA A 279 -11.61 0.20 22.90
C ALA A 279 -12.95 0.56 23.57
N ALA A 280 -13.36 -0.23 24.55
CA ALA A 280 -14.53 0.09 25.36
C ALA A 280 -14.24 1.43 26.06
N HIS A 281 -14.94 2.47 25.66
CA HIS A 281 -15.02 3.73 26.39
C HIS A 281 -16.15 3.64 27.41
#